data_AF-A0A520FH74-F1
#
_entry.id   AF-A0A520FH74-F1
#
_cell.length_a   1.000
_cell.length_b   1.000
_cell.length_c   1.000
_cell.angle_alpha   90.00
_cell.angle_beta   90.00
_cell.angle_gamma   90.00
#
_symmetry.space_group_name_H-M   'P 1'
#
loop_
_entity.id
_entity.type
_entity.pdbx_description
1 polymer ?
#
loop_
_entity_poly.entity_id
_entity_poly.type
_entity_poly.pdbx_seq_one_letter_code
_entity_poly.pdbx_strand_id
1 'polypeptide(L)'
;MTAPSRHDTAWSTWEPEDAVGRTIRRIDLRSGMASPWAHATMVVPSRGRKCWLVTQWDGNVDVWRVDDPTAKFEFDPREHLD
;
A
#
# COMPACT_ATOMS: atom_id res chain seq x y z
N MET A 1 -8.55 29.43 -13.00
CA MET A 1 -7.51 28.76 -12.20
C MET A 1 -8.19 28.08 -11.03
N THR A 2 -8.44 26.79 -11.14
CA THR A 2 -9.13 26.00 -10.10
C THR A 2 -8.06 25.40 -9.19
N ALA A 3 -8.19 25.59 -7.87
CA ALA A 3 -7.24 25.05 -6.91
C ALA A 3 -7.21 23.51 -6.97
N PRO A 4 -6.03 22.86 -6.84
CA PRO A 4 -5.94 21.40 -6.80
C PRO A 4 -6.76 20.89 -5.59
N SER A 5 -7.57 19.87 -5.84
CA SER A 5 -8.43 19.32 -4.80
C SER A 5 -7.55 18.57 -3.79
N ARG A 6 -7.90 18.61 -2.51
CA ARG A 6 -7.18 17.90 -1.42
C ARG A 6 -7.08 16.37 -1.60
N HIS A 7 -7.60 15.82 -2.69
CA HIS A 7 -7.45 14.41 -3.07
C HIS A 7 -6.19 14.13 -3.91
N ASP A 8 -5.45 15.15 -4.36
CA ASP A 8 -4.39 14.96 -5.37
C ASP A 8 -2.99 14.64 -4.83
N THR A 9 -2.79 14.51 -3.51
CA THR A 9 -1.43 14.49 -2.92
C THR A 9 -0.98 13.20 -2.22
N ALA A 10 -1.70 12.09 -2.37
CA ALA A 10 -1.25 10.78 -1.85
C ALA A 10 -1.39 9.59 -2.81
N TRP A 11 -2.00 9.78 -3.99
CA TRP A 11 -2.37 8.70 -4.92
C TRP A 11 -1.39 8.50 -6.09
N SER A 12 -0.27 9.23 -6.13
CA SER A 12 0.58 9.25 -7.32
C SER A 12 1.51 8.04 -7.50
N THR A 13 1.06 6.79 -7.29
CA THR A 13 1.82 5.67 -7.90
C THR A 13 1.08 4.34 -8.10
N TRP A 14 -0.10 4.10 -7.51
CA TRP A 14 -0.82 2.84 -7.71
C TRP A 14 -2.27 2.95 -7.21
N GLU A 15 -3.19 2.25 -7.86
CA GLU A 15 -4.56 2.10 -7.36
C GLU A 15 -4.65 0.90 -6.40
N PRO A 16 -5.49 0.93 -5.35
CA PRO A 16 -5.54 -0.13 -4.36
C PRO A 16 -5.83 -1.53 -4.95
N GLU A 17 -6.63 -1.56 -6.01
CA GLU A 17 -6.91 -2.76 -6.81
C GLU A 17 -5.67 -3.34 -7.49
N ASP A 18 -4.70 -2.51 -7.89
CA ASP A 18 -3.44 -2.95 -8.50
C ASP A 18 -2.54 -3.69 -7.52
N ALA A 19 -2.78 -3.61 -6.21
CA ALA A 19 -1.97 -4.28 -5.20
C ALA A 19 -2.46 -5.67 -4.84
N VAL A 20 -3.75 -5.96 -5.01
CA VAL A 20 -4.31 -7.26 -4.62
C VAL A 20 -3.72 -8.37 -5.49
N GLY A 21 -3.22 -9.43 -4.85
CA GLY A 21 -2.54 -10.54 -5.51
C GLY A 21 -1.05 -10.33 -5.73
N ARG A 22 -0.47 -9.19 -5.31
CA ARG A 22 0.95 -8.88 -5.50
C ARG A 22 1.77 -9.01 -4.23
N THR A 23 3.05 -9.26 -4.40
CA THR A 23 4.06 -9.21 -3.35
C THR A 23 4.52 -7.78 -3.17
N ILE A 24 4.33 -7.27 -1.96
CA ILE A 24 4.58 -5.87 -1.62
C ILE A 24 5.37 -5.75 -0.33
N ARG A 25 6.04 -4.61 -0.12
CA ARG A 25 6.60 -4.25 1.18
C ARG A 25 6.30 -2.80 1.51
N ARG A 26 6.17 -2.50 2.80
CA ARG A 26 5.99 -1.16 3.33
C ARG A 26 7.33 -0.62 3.79
N ILE A 27 7.65 0.62 3.42
CA ILE A 27 8.81 1.35 3.88
C ILE A 27 8.34 2.49 4.77
N ASP A 28 8.82 2.52 6.00
CA ASP A 28 8.60 3.64 6.90
C ASP A 28 9.49 4.82 6.48
N LEU A 29 8.88 5.97 6.15
CA LEU A 29 9.59 7.13 5.62
C LEU A 29 10.40 7.90 6.68
N ARG A 30 10.15 7.67 7.97
CA ARG A 30 10.87 8.36 9.05
C ARG A 30 12.16 7.63 9.41
N SER A 31 12.10 6.31 9.46
CA SER A 31 13.21 5.42 9.85
C SER A 31 13.96 4.82 8.66
N GLY A 32 13.34 4.79 7.48
CA GLY A 32 13.86 4.08 6.30
C GLY A 32 13.74 2.56 6.40
N MET A 33 13.13 2.03 7.46
CA MET A 33 13.00 0.59 7.68
C MET A 33 11.95 0.00 6.74
N ALA A 34 12.30 -1.10 6.08
CA ALA A 34 11.40 -1.86 5.22
C ALA A 34 10.82 -3.06 5.97
N SER A 35 9.52 -3.32 5.80
CA SER A 35 8.91 -4.59 6.19
C SER A 35 9.48 -5.74 5.35
N PRO A 36 9.31 -7.00 5.80
CA PRO A 36 9.38 -8.14 4.90
C PRO A 36 8.46 -7.96 3.69
N TRP A 37 8.78 -8.67 2.61
CA TRP A 37 7.89 -8.84 1.46
C TRP A 37 6.70 -9.70 1.88
N ALA A 38 5.49 -9.20 1.67
CA ALA A 38 4.24 -9.81 2.07
C ALA A 38 3.26 -9.84 0.90
N HIS A 39 2.41 -10.86 0.85
CA HIS A 39 1.41 -10.97 -0.20
C HIS A 39 0.17 -10.14 0.16
N ALA A 40 -0.20 -9.20 -0.70
CA ALA A 40 -1.41 -8.39 -0.55
C ALA A 40 -2.64 -9.21 -0.94
N THR A 41 -3.49 -9.49 0.04
CA THR A 41 -4.63 -10.40 -0.13
C THR A 41 -5.93 -9.68 -0.44
N MET A 42 -6.15 -8.51 0.16
CA MET A 42 -7.35 -7.72 -0.06
C MET A 42 -7.18 -6.28 0.40
N VAL A 43 -8.05 -5.41 -0.12
CA VAL A 43 -8.26 -4.05 0.37
C VAL A 43 -9.63 -3.96 1.01
N VAL A 44 -9.67 -3.47 2.25
CA VAL A 44 -10.89 -3.36 3.05
C VAL A 44 -11.25 -1.89 3.25
N PRO A 45 -12.43 -1.43 2.78
CA PRO A 45 -12.92 -0.10 3.08
C PRO A 45 -13.37 -0.01 4.55
N SER A 46 -13.14 1.14 5.16
CA SER A 46 -13.57 1.45 6.53
C SER A 46 -14.25 2.81 6.63
N ARG A 47 -14.84 3.11 7.80
CA ARG A 47 -15.57 4.35 8.03
C ARG A 47 -14.70 5.58 7.72
N GLY A 48 -15.27 6.53 6.99
CA GLY A 48 -14.60 7.79 6.65
C GLY A 48 -13.70 7.71 5.41
N ARG A 49 -14.03 6.84 4.44
CA ARG A 49 -13.31 6.69 3.16
C ARG A 49 -11.84 6.29 3.32
N LYS A 50 -11.53 5.56 4.39
CA LYS A 50 -10.19 5.02 4.63
C LYS A 50 -10.14 3.58 4.16
N CYS A 51 -9.13 3.25 3.36
CA CYS A 51 -8.89 1.89 2.89
C CYS A 51 -7.69 1.29 3.62
N TRP A 52 -7.79 -0.01 3.90
CA TRP A 52 -6.76 -0.78 4.57
C TRP A 52 -6.33 -1.94 3.68
N LEU A 53 -5.02 -2.11 3.54
CA LEU A 53 -4.40 -3.19 2.82
C LEU A 53 -4.09 -4.31 3.80
N VAL A 54 -4.58 -5.51 3.50
CA VAL A 54 -4.34 -6.70 4.32
C VAL A 54 -3.28 -7.54 3.64
N THR A 55 -2.18 -7.80 4.33
CA THR A 55 -1.06 -8.59 3.81
C THR A 55 -0.79 -9.81 4.67
N GLN A 56 -0.20 -10.83 4.06
CA GLN A 56 0.20 -12.05 4.73
C GLN A 56 1.69 -12.32 4.52
N TRP A 57 2.38 -12.67 5.61
CA TRP A 57 3.78 -13.09 5.58
C TRP A 57 4.08 -14.02 6.76
N ASP A 58 4.68 -15.17 6.47
CA ASP A 58 5.09 -16.17 7.48
C ASP A 58 3.98 -16.56 8.48
N GLY A 59 2.76 -16.75 7.97
CA GLY A 59 1.58 -17.06 8.80
C GLY A 59 1.04 -15.89 9.61
N ASN A 60 1.65 -14.71 9.52
CA ASN A 60 1.18 -13.48 10.16
C ASN A 60 0.32 -12.65 9.19
N VAL A 61 -0.59 -11.87 9.76
CA VAL A 61 -1.42 -10.90 9.05
C VAL A 61 -1.05 -9.50 9.49
N ASP A 62 -0.68 -8.66 8.54
CA ASP A 62 -0.47 -7.24 8.75
C ASP A 62 -1.59 -6.43 8.08
N VAL A 63 -1.95 -5.29 8.70
CA VAL A 63 -2.98 -4.38 8.19
C VAL A 63 -2.40 -2.98 8.10
N TRP A 64 -2.27 -2.46 6.88
CA TRP A 64 -1.67 -1.15 6.62
C TRP A 64 -2.69 -0.19 6.05
N ARG A 65 -2.61 1.09 6.44
CA ARG A 65 -3.42 2.11 5.83
C ARG A 65 -2.89 2.41 4.43
N VAL A 66 -3.75 2.39 3.42
CA VAL A 66 -3.37 2.58 2.01
C VAL A 66 -2.82 3.99 1.78
N ASP A 67 -3.46 4.99 2.35
CA ASP A 67 -3.12 6.42 2.24
C ASP A 67 -2.25 6.92 3.42
N ASP A 68 -1.37 6.07 3.96
CA ASP A 68 -0.47 6.45 5.06
C ASP A 68 0.61 7.43 4.57
N PRO A 69 0.60 8.72 4.99
CA PRO A 69 1.57 9.71 4.54
C PRO A 69 2.96 9.48 5.10
N THR A 70 3.12 8.54 6.04
CA THR A 70 4.41 8.20 6.66
C THR A 70 5.03 6.94 6.06
N ALA A 71 4.43 6.40 5.00
CA ALA A 71 4.89 5.17 4.37
C ALA A 71 4.94 5.26 2.85
N LYS A 72 5.80 4.44 2.25
CA LYS A 72 5.80 4.10 0.83
C LYS A 72 5.55 2.60 0.69
N PHE A 73 4.88 2.20 -0.38
CA PHE A 73 4.77 0.80 -0.77
C PHE A 73 5.66 0.53 -1.99
N GLU A 74 6.32 -0.62 -1.99
CA GLU A 74 7.04 -1.14 -3.14
C GLU A 74 6.47 -2.49 -3.54
N PHE A 75 6.44 -2.73 -4.84
CA PHE A 75 5.98 -3.98 -5.45
C PHE A 75 7.19 -4.79 -5.88
N ASP A 76 7.17 -6.10 -5.70
CA ASP A 76 8.26 -6.96 -6.15
C ASP A 76 8.32 -6.93 -7.68
N PRO A 77 9.41 -6.40 -8.27
CA PRO A 77 9.53 -6.30 -9.73
C PRO A 77 9.62 -7.67 -10.42
N ARG A 78 9.90 -8.74 -9.67
CA ARG A 78 10.05 -10.10 -10.22
C ARG A 78 8.72 -10.71 -10.64
N GLU A 79 7.58 -10.20 -10.15
CA GLU A 79 6.25 -10.68 -10.53
C GLU A 79 5.83 -10.33 -11.97
N HIS A 80 6.57 -9.44 -12.65
CA HIS A 80 6.30 -9.08 -14.05
C HIS A 80 7.07 -9.94 -15.07
N LEU A 81 7.85 -10.92 -14.63
CA LEU A 81 8.74 -11.71 -15.49
C LEU A 81 8.21 -13.11 -15.85
N ASP A 82 6.96 -13.42 -15.50
CA ASP A 82 6.27 -14.67 -15.83
C ASP A 82 5.19 -14.50 -16.90
#